data_AF-A0A5D2PPQ4-F1
#
_entry.id   AF-A0A5D2PPQ4-F1
#
_cell.length_a   1.000
_cell.length_b   1.000
_cell.length_c   1.000
_cell.angle_alpha   90.00
_cell.angle_beta   90.00
_cell.angle_gamma   90.00
#
_symmetry.space_group_name_H-M   'P 1'
#
loop_
_entity.id
_entity.type
_entity.pdbx_description
1 polymer ?
#
loop_
_entity_poly.entity_id
_entity_poly.type
_entity_poly.pdbx_seq_one_letter_code
_entity_poly.pdbx_strand_id
1 'polypeptide(L)'
;MQLMWDSWIILKSKRVFQLYRFPAEYKYANDLLKVCDANRDGCVDYYEFKRYMDDKELELYRIFQAIDVEHSGCILPEELWDALVKAGIQINDEKLAQFVEHVDKDNNGIITFEEWRDFLLLYPHEANVENIYHHWERVCHVDIGEHAVIPQGINKHVPRIKSLIAGGIAGAVSRTATAPFDRLKVVLQVQTTRTSILPAVTKILKEEGLLGFFRGNGLNIVKVTPESAIKFYTFEMLKDVIGEHMGDNKGDISAGGKLVVGGVAGAVAQSTIYPMDLVKIRLQTCTSEGGKAPHLGKLTRDIWVQEGPRAFYKGLVPSIFGIIPYASIDLTVYETLRDFSRTHILQDSEPGPLVNLCCGAISGALGATCIYPLQVIRTRMQAQRTTSDTVYNGISDVFWRTYGKEGYRGFYKGLIPTLLKVVPAASISYLVYEAMKKRLKL
;
A
#
# COMPACT_ATOMS: atom_id res chain seq x y z
N MET A 1 -4.75 -30.93 -35.13
CA MET A 1 -5.02 -30.69 -33.70
C MET A 1 -3.83 -31.09 -32.82
N GLN A 2 -3.34 -32.34 -32.86
CA GLN A 2 -2.12 -32.78 -32.14
C GLN A 2 -0.87 -31.91 -32.41
N LEU A 3 -0.60 -31.55 -33.67
CA LEU A 3 0.57 -30.75 -34.07
C LEU A 3 0.51 -29.26 -33.65
N MET A 4 -0.70 -28.73 -33.43
CA MET A 4 -0.91 -27.39 -32.85
C MET A 4 -0.79 -27.42 -31.33
N TRP A 5 -1.23 -28.52 -30.71
CA TRP A 5 -1.07 -28.81 -29.28
C TRP A 5 0.41 -28.94 -28.89
N ASP A 6 1.18 -29.70 -29.67
CA ASP A 6 2.63 -29.85 -29.46
C ASP A 6 3.37 -28.53 -29.71
N SER A 7 2.99 -27.75 -30.72
CA SER A 7 3.61 -26.44 -30.99
C SER A 7 3.28 -25.40 -29.91
N TRP A 8 2.07 -25.41 -29.33
CA TRP A 8 1.65 -24.49 -28.27
C TRP A 8 2.35 -24.81 -26.93
N ILE A 9 2.49 -26.09 -26.60
CA ILE A 9 3.27 -26.55 -25.43
C ILE A 9 4.76 -26.31 -25.63
N ILE A 10 5.32 -26.51 -26.83
CA ILE A 10 6.74 -26.23 -27.13
C ILE A 10 7.05 -24.72 -27.11
N LEU A 11 6.11 -23.86 -27.54
CA LEU A 11 6.28 -22.40 -27.48
C LEU A 11 6.17 -21.83 -26.07
N LYS A 12 5.26 -22.36 -25.24
CA LYS A 12 5.20 -21.99 -23.80
C LYS A 12 6.36 -22.60 -23.02
N SER A 13 6.73 -23.86 -23.25
CA SER A 13 7.83 -24.52 -22.53
C SER A 13 9.20 -23.92 -22.88
N LYS A 14 9.50 -23.61 -24.16
CA LYS A 14 10.76 -22.92 -24.51
C LYS A 14 10.85 -21.50 -23.94
N ARG A 15 9.74 -20.76 -23.83
CA ARG A 15 9.71 -19.44 -23.18
C ARG A 15 9.86 -19.51 -21.66
N VAL A 16 9.29 -20.54 -21.02
CA VAL A 16 9.44 -20.79 -19.58
C VAL A 16 10.88 -21.21 -19.23
N PHE A 17 11.53 -22.02 -20.07
CA PHE A 17 12.90 -22.51 -19.82
C PHE A 17 14.04 -21.58 -20.27
N GLN A 18 13.82 -20.64 -21.20
CA GLN A 18 14.88 -19.71 -21.64
C GLN A 18 15.01 -18.42 -20.81
N LEU A 19 14.08 -18.12 -19.89
CA LEU A 19 14.03 -16.79 -19.29
C LEU A 19 14.37 -16.66 -17.80
N TYR A 20 14.44 -17.71 -16.98
CA TYR A 20 14.77 -17.47 -15.57
C TYR A 20 15.50 -18.64 -14.90
N ARG A 21 16.75 -18.38 -14.50
CA ARG A 21 17.25 -18.89 -13.21
C ARG A 21 16.38 -18.23 -12.13
N PHE A 22 15.26 -18.85 -11.79
CA PHE A 22 14.43 -18.39 -10.69
C PHE A 22 15.20 -18.58 -9.37
N PRO A 23 15.41 -17.52 -8.56
CA PRO A 23 15.90 -17.69 -7.20
C PRO A 23 14.87 -18.50 -6.41
N ALA A 24 15.32 -19.55 -5.73
CA ALA A 24 14.56 -20.46 -4.88
C ALA A 24 13.97 -19.79 -3.60
N GLU A 25 13.66 -18.50 -3.62
CA GLU A 25 13.22 -17.74 -2.43
C GLU A 25 11.69 -17.55 -2.34
N TYR A 26 10.93 -17.95 -3.35
CA TYR A 26 9.46 -17.98 -3.25
C TYR A 26 8.99 -19.33 -2.69
N LYS A 27 8.34 -19.32 -1.53
CA LYS A 27 7.78 -20.51 -0.87
C LYS A 27 6.90 -21.34 -1.82
N TYR A 28 6.11 -20.67 -2.66
CA TYR A 28 5.27 -21.27 -3.69
C TYR A 28 6.07 -21.98 -4.79
N ALA A 29 7.14 -21.35 -5.28
CA ALA A 29 8.03 -21.95 -6.27
C ALA A 29 8.78 -23.14 -5.69
N ASN A 30 9.20 -23.08 -4.42
CA ASN A 30 9.81 -24.22 -3.73
C ASN A 30 8.82 -25.37 -3.48
N ASP A 31 7.57 -25.06 -3.14
CA ASP A 31 6.55 -26.09 -2.93
C ASP A 31 6.15 -26.74 -4.26
N LEU A 32 6.05 -25.97 -5.36
CA LEU A 32 5.87 -26.50 -6.72
C LEU A 32 7.08 -27.32 -7.17
N LEU A 33 8.31 -26.83 -6.96
CA LEU A 33 9.53 -27.57 -7.25
C LEU A 33 9.54 -28.91 -6.50
N LYS A 34 9.21 -28.94 -5.21
CA LYS A 34 9.16 -30.19 -4.42
C LYS A 34 8.14 -31.21 -4.92
N VAL A 35 7.05 -30.76 -5.51
CA VAL A 35 5.97 -31.64 -6.00
C VAL A 35 6.25 -32.10 -7.42
N CYS A 36 6.87 -31.25 -8.25
CA CYS A 36 7.25 -31.59 -9.62
C CYS A 36 8.54 -32.44 -9.69
N ASP A 37 9.55 -32.17 -8.85
CA ASP A 37 10.86 -32.83 -8.82
C ASP A 37 10.75 -34.26 -8.26
N ALA A 38 10.47 -35.21 -9.16
CA ALA A 38 10.21 -36.60 -8.84
C ALA A 38 11.50 -37.35 -8.51
N ASN A 39 12.58 -36.98 -9.18
CA ASN A 39 13.89 -37.61 -9.07
C ASN A 39 14.75 -36.99 -7.94
N ARG A 40 14.31 -35.86 -7.37
CA ARG A 40 14.95 -35.08 -6.30
C ARG A 40 16.32 -34.50 -6.68
N ASP A 41 16.50 -34.14 -7.94
CA ASP A 41 17.74 -33.56 -8.45
C ASP A 41 17.82 -32.03 -8.27
N GLY A 42 16.76 -31.41 -7.76
CA GLY A 42 16.65 -29.98 -7.51
C GLY A 42 16.30 -29.16 -8.75
N CYS A 43 16.00 -29.81 -9.86
CA CYS A 43 15.49 -29.25 -11.11
C CYS A 43 14.15 -29.91 -11.46
N VAL A 44 13.42 -29.33 -12.42
CA VAL A 44 12.20 -29.95 -12.96
C VAL A 44 12.39 -30.07 -14.46
N ASP A 45 12.46 -31.30 -14.96
CA ASP A 45 12.55 -31.54 -16.39
C ASP A 45 11.17 -31.48 -17.08
N TYR A 46 11.19 -31.51 -18.42
CA TYR A 46 9.95 -31.43 -19.21
C TYR A 46 8.98 -32.59 -18.92
N TYR A 47 9.49 -33.79 -18.69
CA TYR A 47 8.66 -34.97 -18.45
C TYR A 47 8.06 -34.94 -17.05
N GLU A 48 8.81 -34.48 -16.05
CA GLU A 48 8.35 -34.24 -14.69
C GLU A 48 7.27 -33.15 -14.64
N PHE A 49 7.51 -32.03 -15.32
CA PHE A 49 6.52 -30.96 -15.41
C PHE A 49 5.27 -31.42 -16.15
N LYS A 50 5.42 -32.12 -17.28
CA LYS A 50 4.29 -32.65 -18.05
C LYS A 50 3.46 -33.62 -17.22
N ARG A 51 4.10 -34.56 -16.51
CA ARG A 51 3.40 -35.51 -15.65
C ARG A 51 2.63 -34.79 -14.54
N TYR A 52 3.24 -33.80 -13.91
CA TYR A 52 2.54 -32.98 -12.92
C TYR A 52 1.32 -32.26 -13.52
N MET A 53 1.45 -31.67 -14.72
CA MET A 53 0.33 -31.03 -15.42
C MET A 53 -0.80 -32.02 -15.73
N ASP A 54 -0.47 -33.19 -16.28
CA ASP A 54 -1.44 -34.24 -16.64
C ASP A 54 -2.18 -34.76 -15.39
N ASP A 55 -1.45 -35.02 -14.29
CA ASP A 55 -2.02 -35.48 -13.02
C ASP A 55 -2.90 -34.39 -12.37
N LYS A 56 -2.47 -33.12 -12.44
CA LYS A 56 -3.19 -31.99 -11.86
C LYS A 56 -4.47 -31.65 -12.62
N GLU A 57 -4.44 -31.69 -13.96
CA GLU A 57 -5.63 -31.46 -14.78
C GLU A 57 -6.71 -32.51 -14.49
N LEU A 58 -6.29 -33.78 -14.29
CA LEU A 58 -7.20 -34.86 -13.92
C LEU A 58 -7.78 -34.71 -12.49
N GLU A 59 -6.96 -34.25 -11.54
CA GLU A 59 -7.41 -33.90 -10.18
C GLU A 59 -8.44 -32.77 -10.21
N LEU A 60 -8.16 -31.69 -10.95
CA LEU A 60 -9.05 -30.54 -11.09
C LEU A 60 -10.37 -30.90 -11.77
N TYR A 61 -10.33 -31.78 -12.77
CA TYR A 61 -11.54 -32.25 -13.46
C TYR A 61 -12.47 -33.03 -12.53
N ARG A 62 -11.93 -33.86 -11.64
CA ARG A 62 -12.73 -34.58 -10.64
C ARG A 62 -13.45 -33.64 -9.67
N ILE A 63 -12.77 -32.58 -9.25
CA ILE A 63 -13.36 -31.57 -8.35
C ILE A 63 -14.42 -30.77 -9.10
N PHE A 64 -14.12 -30.37 -10.35
CA PHE A 64 -15.07 -29.68 -11.21
C PHE A 64 -16.38 -30.47 -11.35
N GLN A 65 -16.30 -31.76 -11.66
CA GLN A 65 -17.48 -32.65 -11.75
C GLN A 65 -18.20 -32.86 -10.41
N ALA A 66 -17.50 -32.72 -9.28
CA ALA A 66 -18.12 -32.81 -7.96
C ALA A 66 -18.88 -31.53 -7.58
N ILE A 67 -18.54 -30.40 -8.21
CA ILE A 67 -19.21 -29.11 -8.03
C ILE A 67 -20.37 -28.96 -9.04
N ASP A 68 -20.18 -29.34 -10.31
CA ASP A 68 -21.20 -29.36 -11.37
C ASP A 68 -22.22 -30.50 -11.15
N VAL A 69 -23.12 -30.29 -10.20
CA VAL A 69 -24.16 -31.25 -9.79
C VAL A 69 -25.23 -31.37 -10.87
N GLU A 70 -25.51 -30.28 -11.60
CA GLU A 70 -26.48 -30.28 -12.69
C GLU A 70 -25.94 -30.88 -13.99
N HIS A 71 -24.64 -31.20 -14.03
CA HIS A 71 -23.94 -31.76 -15.20
C HIS A 71 -24.11 -30.88 -16.44
N SER A 72 -24.07 -29.57 -16.23
CA SER A 72 -24.22 -28.55 -17.25
C SER A 72 -22.92 -28.34 -18.06
N GLY A 73 -21.79 -28.87 -17.58
CA GLY A 73 -20.47 -28.66 -18.14
C GLY A 73 -19.84 -27.32 -17.73
N CYS A 74 -20.50 -26.58 -16.84
CA CYS A 74 -20.05 -25.32 -16.25
C CYS A 74 -20.36 -25.36 -14.75
N ILE A 75 -19.63 -24.58 -13.94
CA ILE A 75 -19.96 -24.37 -12.53
C ILE A 75 -20.78 -23.08 -12.43
N LEU A 76 -22.01 -23.22 -11.94
CA LEU A 76 -22.87 -22.08 -11.62
C LEU A 76 -22.48 -21.47 -10.25
N PRO A 77 -22.73 -20.17 -10.02
CA PRO A 77 -22.49 -19.53 -8.73
C PRO A 77 -23.16 -20.28 -7.57
N GLU A 78 -24.38 -20.77 -7.76
CA GLU A 78 -25.15 -21.52 -6.76
C GLU A 78 -24.50 -22.87 -6.43
N GLU A 79 -23.96 -23.56 -7.43
CA GLU A 79 -23.26 -24.83 -7.26
C GLU A 79 -21.93 -24.65 -6.50
N LEU A 80 -21.20 -23.58 -6.84
CA LEU A 80 -19.97 -23.21 -6.15
C LEU A 80 -20.25 -22.85 -4.68
N TRP A 81 -21.32 -22.10 -4.43
CA TRP A 81 -21.78 -21.77 -3.09
C TRP A 81 -22.05 -23.03 -2.26
N ASP A 82 -22.85 -23.94 -2.82
CA ASP A 82 -23.21 -25.19 -2.15
C ASP A 82 -21.98 -26.05 -1.85
N ALA A 83 -21.03 -26.12 -2.78
CA ALA A 83 -19.76 -26.81 -2.58
C ALA A 83 -18.93 -26.20 -1.43
N LEU A 84 -18.88 -24.87 -1.34
CA LEU A 84 -18.17 -24.16 -0.28
C LEU A 84 -18.84 -24.37 1.08
N VAL A 85 -20.17 -24.34 1.16
CA VAL A 85 -20.92 -24.61 2.39
C VAL A 85 -20.73 -26.07 2.83
N LYS A 86 -20.76 -27.03 1.91
CA LYS A 86 -20.47 -28.45 2.20
C LYS A 86 -19.04 -28.66 2.72
N ALA A 87 -18.09 -27.83 2.28
CA ALA A 87 -16.71 -27.81 2.78
C ALA A 87 -16.56 -27.09 4.14
N GLY A 88 -17.65 -26.58 4.73
CA GLY A 88 -17.65 -25.87 6.02
C GLY A 88 -17.30 -24.38 5.92
N ILE A 89 -17.27 -23.81 4.71
CA ILE A 89 -16.96 -22.40 4.47
C ILE A 89 -18.26 -21.60 4.43
N GLN A 90 -18.37 -20.62 5.33
CA GLN A 90 -19.43 -19.61 5.27
C GLN A 90 -18.95 -18.42 4.43
N ILE A 91 -19.44 -18.35 3.20
CA ILE A 91 -19.24 -17.23 2.28
C ILE A 91 -20.49 -16.35 2.25
N ASN A 92 -20.41 -15.12 1.73
CA ASN A 92 -21.57 -14.24 1.48
C ASN A 92 -21.66 -13.97 -0.03
N ASP A 93 -22.84 -13.56 -0.52
CA ASP A 93 -23.10 -13.41 -1.95
C ASP A 93 -22.07 -12.52 -2.67
N GLU A 94 -21.59 -11.46 -1.99
CA GLU A 94 -20.53 -10.59 -2.51
C GLU A 94 -19.19 -11.31 -2.72
N LYS A 95 -18.74 -12.11 -1.75
CA LYS A 95 -17.48 -12.86 -1.88
C LYS A 95 -17.61 -13.99 -2.89
N LEU A 96 -18.80 -14.59 -2.99
CA LEU A 96 -19.07 -15.58 -4.03
C LEU A 96 -18.97 -14.93 -5.41
N ALA A 97 -19.60 -13.77 -5.61
CA ALA A 97 -19.51 -13.02 -6.86
C ALA A 97 -18.07 -12.65 -7.21
N GLN A 98 -17.28 -12.16 -6.24
CA GLN A 98 -15.85 -11.88 -6.45
C GLN A 98 -15.02 -13.13 -6.77
N PHE A 99 -15.40 -14.29 -6.23
CA PHE A 99 -14.75 -15.54 -6.57
C PHE A 99 -15.08 -15.95 -8.00
N VAL A 100 -16.36 -15.89 -8.38
CA VAL A 100 -16.79 -16.17 -9.75
C VAL A 100 -16.11 -15.21 -10.73
N GLU A 101 -16.19 -13.91 -10.53
CA GLU A 101 -15.58 -12.87 -11.39
C GLU A 101 -14.05 -13.03 -11.52
N HIS A 102 -13.37 -13.57 -10.51
CA HIS A 102 -11.92 -13.76 -10.60
C HIS A 102 -11.52 -14.99 -11.42
N VAL A 103 -12.37 -16.01 -11.45
CA VAL A 103 -12.10 -17.26 -12.18
C VAL A 103 -12.67 -17.19 -13.61
N ASP A 104 -13.86 -16.60 -13.76
CA ASP A 104 -14.54 -16.31 -15.02
C ASP A 104 -13.74 -15.25 -15.80
N LYS A 105 -13.09 -15.67 -16.89
CA LYS A 105 -12.24 -14.79 -17.70
C LYS A 105 -13.04 -14.05 -18.75
N ASP A 106 -14.14 -14.62 -19.22
CA ASP A 106 -14.96 -14.04 -20.29
C ASP A 106 -16.14 -13.20 -19.76
N ASN A 107 -16.34 -13.18 -18.43
CA ASN A 107 -17.34 -12.41 -17.68
C ASN A 107 -18.79 -12.78 -18.05
N ASN A 108 -19.04 -14.04 -18.40
CA ASN A 108 -20.36 -14.53 -18.73
C ASN A 108 -21.19 -14.95 -17.48
N GLY A 109 -20.58 -14.93 -16.29
CA GLY A 109 -21.19 -15.25 -15.00
C GLY A 109 -21.16 -16.73 -14.61
N ILE A 110 -20.49 -17.58 -15.40
CA ILE A 110 -20.34 -19.02 -15.17
C ILE A 110 -18.87 -19.43 -15.30
N ILE A 111 -18.46 -20.49 -14.61
CA ILE A 111 -17.07 -20.96 -14.65
C ILE A 111 -16.96 -22.22 -15.51
N THR A 112 -16.25 -22.13 -16.63
CA THR A 112 -15.94 -23.30 -17.47
C THR A 112 -14.80 -24.14 -16.90
N PHE A 113 -14.65 -25.38 -17.36
CA PHE A 113 -13.53 -26.22 -16.92
C PHE A 113 -12.18 -25.62 -17.33
N GLU A 114 -12.10 -24.97 -18.50
CA GLU A 114 -10.91 -24.31 -18.98
C GLU A 114 -10.46 -23.18 -18.05
N GLU A 115 -11.41 -22.38 -17.56
CA GLU A 115 -11.16 -21.29 -16.61
C GLU A 115 -10.75 -21.80 -15.23
N TRP A 116 -11.49 -22.79 -14.74
CA TRP A 116 -11.18 -23.49 -13.50
C TRP A 116 -9.78 -24.13 -13.51
N ARG A 117 -9.45 -24.82 -14.62
CA ARG A 117 -8.14 -25.42 -14.84
C ARG A 117 -7.07 -24.35 -14.86
N ASP A 118 -7.21 -23.34 -15.71
CA ASP A 118 -6.18 -22.33 -15.90
C ASP A 118 -5.87 -21.55 -14.61
N PHE A 119 -6.88 -21.35 -13.74
CA PHE A 119 -6.71 -20.72 -12.43
C PHE A 119 -5.89 -21.60 -11.46
N LEU A 120 -6.08 -22.93 -11.48
CA LEU A 120 -5.55 -23.84 -10.46
C LEU A 120 -4.41 -24.75 -10.94
N LEU A 121 -4.07 -24.74 -12.22
CA LEU A 121 -3.12 -25.69 -12.83
C LEU A 121 -1.74 -25.67 -12.15
N LEU A 122 -1.29 -24.51 -11.69
CA LEU A 122 0.00 -24.34 -11.02
C LEU A 122 -0.09 -24.40 -9.49
N TYR A 123 -1.25 -24.80 -8.92
CA TYR A 123 -1.45 -24.87 -7.48
C TYR A 123 -0.76 -26.12 -6.87
N PRO A 124 0.32 -25.96 -6.07
CA PRO A 124 1.18 -27.07 -5.66
C PRO A 124 0.60 -27.93 -4.54
N HIS A 125 -0.52 -27.53 -3.95
CA HIS A 125 -1.15 -28.28 -2.86
C HIS A 125 -2.32 -29.11 -3.40
N GLU A 126 -2.75 -30.09 -2.61
CA GLU A 126 -3.94 -30.90 -2.90
C GLU A 126 -5.13 -29.98 -3.21
N ALA A 127 -5.71 -30.18 -4.39
CA ALA A 127 -6.85 -29.42 -4.83
C ALA A 127 -8.08 -30.01 -4.13
N ASN A 128 -8.65 -29.23 -3.22
CA ASN A 128 -9.95 -29.48 -2.63
C ASN A 128 -10.66 -28.13 -2.51
N VAL A 129 -11.98 -28.14 -2.36
CA VAL A 129 -12.81 -26.91 -2.38
C VAL A 129 -12.34 -25.90 -1.34
N GLU A 130 -11.93 -26.37 -0.15
CA GLU A 130 -11.40 -25.53 0.92
C GLU A 130 -10.08 -24.83 0.55
N ASN A 131 -9.12 -25.62 0.06
CA ASN A 131 -7.80 -25.13 -0.35
C ASN A 131 -7.88 -24.19 -1.54
N ILE A 132 -8.80 -24.45 -2.47
CA ILE A 132 -9.05 -23.61 -3.64
C ILE A 132 -9.61 -22.26 -3.20
N TYR A 133 -10.60 -22.23 -2.31
CA TYR A 133 -11.11 -20.99 -1.74
C TYR A 133 -10.02 -20.19 -1.01
N HIS A 134 -9.21 -20.85 -0.19
CA HIS A 134 -8.10 -20.19 0.50
C HIS A 134 -6.95 -19.79 -0.43
N HIS A 135 -6.82 -20.41 -1.59
CA HIS A 135 -5.88 -19.98 -2.62
C HIS A 135 -6.36 -18.68 -3.26
N TRP A 136 -7.63 -18.63 -3.69
CA TRP A 136 -8.28 -17.43 -4.19
C TRP A 136 -8.19 -16.26 -3.19
N GLU A 137 -8.57 -16.47 -1.94
CA GLU A 137 -8.51 -15.43 -0.89
C GLU A 137 -7.10 -14.87 -0.68
N ARG A 138 -6.05 -15.70 -0.90
CA ARG A 138 -4.66 -15.25 -0.80
C ARG A 138 -4.21 -14.43 -2.01
N VAL A 139 -4.69 -14.75 -3.20
CA VAL A 139 -4.31 -14.08 -4.45
C VAL A 139 -4.96 -12.68 -4.53
N CYS A 140 -6.22 -12.53 -4.11
CA CYS A 140 -6.95 -11.27 -4.19
C CYS A 140 -6.62 -10.21 -3.12
N HIS A 141 -5.80 -10.54 -2.10
CA HIS A 141 -5.55 -9.64 -0.95
C HIS A 141 -4.22 -8.84 -1.01
N VAL A 142 -3.55 -8.78 -2.16
CA VAL A 142 -2.28 -8.05 -2.32
C VAL A 142 -2.49 -6.72 -3.03
N ASP A 143 -2.91 -5.68 -2.29
CA ASP A 143 -2.94 -4.30 -2.81
C ASP A 143 -1.90 -3.42 -2.09
N ILE A 144 -0.94 -2.90 -2.85
CA ILE A 144 0.24 -2.16 -2.40
C ILE A 144 0.03 -0.69 -2.76
N GLY A 145 -0.20 0.16 -1.75
CA GLY A 145 -0.33 1.61 -1.94
C GLY A 145 0.13 2.39 -0.70
N GLU A 146 0.69 3.58 -0.93
CA GLU A 146 1.56 4.37 -0.06
C GLU A 146 0.88 5.09 1.13
N HIS A 147 -0.34 4.70 1.46
CA HIS A 147 -0.95 4.99 2.76
C HIS A 147 -0.85 3.74 3.63
N ALA A 148 -1.01 3.84 4.95
CA ALA A 148 -1.22 2.64 5.74
C ALA A 148 -2.55 2.01 5.30
N VAL A 149 -2.52 1.25 4.20
CA VAL A 149 -3.56 0.32 3.80
C VAL A 149 -3.43 -0.80 4.80
N ILE A 150 -4.33 -0.78 5.77
CA ILE A 150 -4.64 -1.94 6.58
C ILE A 150 -5.04 -3.00 5.56
N PRO A 151 -4.35 -4.15 5.46
CA PRO A 151 -4.78 -5.22 4.58
C PRO A 151 -6.22 -5.58 4.97
N GLN A 152 -7.19 -5.30 4.09
CA GLN A 152 -8.55 -5.79 4.26
C GLN A 152 -8.52 -7.26 3.89
N GLY A 153 -8.24 -8.09 4.90
CA GLY A 153 -8.06 -9.53 4.79
C GLY A 153 -7.61 -10.09 6.14
N ILE A 154 -8.21 -9.60 7.24
CA ILE A 154 -7.95 -10.16 8.57
C ILE A 154 -8.74 -11.46 8.68
N ASN A 155 -8.06 -12.53 8.31
CA ASN A 155 -8.50 -13.90 8.50
C ASN A 155 -9.05 -14.08 9.94
N LYS A 156 -10.30 -14.55 10.09
CA LYS A 156 -11.02 -14.63 11.39
C LYS A 156 -10.32 -15.54 12.41
N HIS A 157 -9.37 -16.38 11.99
CA HIS A 157 -8.66 -17.34 12.84
C HIS A 157 -7.32 -16.85 13.40
N VAL A 158 -6.85 -15.65 13.06
CA VAL A 158 -5.58 -15.11 13.57
C VAL A 158 -5.87 -14.04 14.64
N PRO A 159 -5.15 -14.01 15.78
CA PRO A 159 -5.38 -12.99 16.80
C PRO A 159 -5.12 -11.60 16.21
N ARG A 160 -6.18 -10.80 16.03
CA ARG A 160 -6.15 -9.44 15.44
C ARG A 160 -5.04 -8.55 16.02
N ILE A 161 -4.74 -8.77 17.30
CA ILE A 161 -3.70 -8.06 18.03
C ILE A 161 -2.28 -8.37 17.54
N LYS A 162 -2.00 -9.61 17.09
CA LYS A 162 -0.69 -9.99 16.59
C LYS A 162 -0.38 -9.32 15.26
N SER A 163 -1.34 -9.25 14.34
CA SER A 163 -1.18 -8.54 13.06
C SER A 163 -1.04 -7.04 13.27
N LEU A 164 -1.78 -6.46 14.23
CA LEU A 164 -1.62 -5.06 14.62
C LEU A 164 -0.22 -4.78 15.20
N ILE A 165 0.29 -5.65 16.05
CA ILE A 165 1.65 -5.54 16.61
C ILE A 165 2.70 -5.68 15.49
N ALA A 166 2.55 -6.66 14.59
CA ALA A 166 3.44 -6.85 13.45
C ALA A 166 3.48 -5.61 12.55
N GLY A 167 2.32 -5.07 12.18
CA GLY A 167 2.19 -3.85 11.39
C GLY A 167 2.73 -2.62 12.11
N GLY A 168 2.49 -2.49 13.41
CA GLY A 168 3.00 -1.40 14.25
C GLY A 168 4.53 -1.40 14.33
N ILE A 169 5.15 -2.57 14.55
CA ILE A 169 6.62 -2.72 14.57
C ILE A 169 7.20 -2.45 13.19
N ALA A 170 6.62 -3.01 12.13
CA ALA A 170 7.05 -2.77 10.76
C ALA A 170 7.03 -1.28 10.39
N GLY A 171 5.92 -0.60 10.71
CA GLY A 171 5.78 0.84 10.51
C GLY A 171 6.77 1.67 11.33
N ALA A 172 7.08 1.27 12.58
CA ALA A 172 8.05 1.96 13.43
C ALA A 172 9.49 1.82 12.92
N VAL A 173 9.88 0.61 12.49
CA VAL A 173 11.21 0.34 11.92
C VAL A 173 11.37 1.09 10.60
N SER A 174 10.39 1.00 9.70
CA SER A 174 10.39 1.73 8.42
C SER A 174 10.50 3.25 8.59
N ARG A 175 9.70 3.85 9.50
CA ARG A 175 9.79 5.29 9.78
C ARG A 175 11.11 5.70 10.41
N THR A 176 11.70 4.85 11.24
CA THR A 176 13.01 5.13 11.84
C THR A 176 14.11 5.09 10.78
N ALA A 177 14.12 4.06 9.93
CA ALA A 177 15.09 3.94 8.84
C ALA A 177 15.00 5.12 7.86
N THR A 178 13.81 5.67 7.65
CA THR A 178 13.56 6.79 6.73
C THR A 178 13.49 8.16 7.41
N ALA A 179 13.72 8.24 8.73
CA ALA A 179 13.71 9.50 9.48
C ALA A 179 14.70 10.56 8.97
N PRO A 180 15.92 10.21 8.49
CA PRO A 180 16.84 11.20 7.92
C PRO A 180 16.26 11.94 6.71
N PHE A 181 15.50 11.24 5.84
CA PHE A 181 14.84 11.85 4.69
C PHE A 181 13.71 12.78 5.11
N ASP A 182 12.90 12.37 6.11
CA ASP A 182 11.85 13.21 6.67
C ASP A 182 12.41 14.50 7.29
N ARG A 183 13.52 14.38 8.03
CA ARG A 183 14.22 15.53 8.61
C ARG A 183 14.71 16.47 7.53
N LEU A 184 15.40 15.93 6.52
CA LEU A 184 15.98 16.69 5.43
C LEU A 184 14.90 17.40 4.60
N LYS A 185 13.77 16.73 4.31
CA LYS A 185 12.58 17.33 3.69
C LYS A 185 12.17 18.60 4.44
N VAL A 186 11.91 18.48 5.74
CA VAL A 186 11.36 19.59 6.54
C VAL A 186 12.35 20.75 6.65
N VAL A 187 13.65 20.47 6.81
CA VAL A 187 14.69 21.52 6.84
C VAL A 187 14.73 22.28 5.51
N LEU A 188 14.70 21.57 4.38
CA LEU A 188 14.73 22.20 3.05
C LEU A 188 13.46 23.00 2.76
N GLN A 189 12.28 22.52 3.18
CA GLN A 189 11.01 23.20 2.94
C GLN A 189 10.89 24.56 3.65
N VAL A 190 11.49 24.69 4.84
CA VAL A 190 11.40 25.87 5.69
C VAL A 190 12.48 26.90 5.36
N GLN A 191 13.60 26.48 4.78
CA GLN A 191 14.66 27.39 4.37
C GLN A 191 14.21 28.25 3.18
N THR A 192 14.31 29.57 3.37
CA THR A 192 13.98 30.57 2.34
C THR A 192 15.15 30.86 1.39
N THR A 193 16.38 30.50 1.76
CA THR A 193 17.58 30.71 0.93
C THR A 193 17.77 29.59 -0.12
N ARG A 194 18.55 29.84 -1.17
CA ARG A 194 18.93 28.80 -2.15
C ARG A 194 19.92 27.84 -1.50
N THR A 195 19.43 26.72 -0.98
CA THR A 195 20.29 25.67 -0.42
C THR A 195 20.12 24.37 -1.19
N SER A 196 21.25 23.79 -1.57
CA SER A 196 21.32 22.43 -2.07
C SER A 196 21.29 21.44 -0.90
N ILE A 197 21.09 20.16 -1.21
CA ILE A 197 20.97 19.09 -0.22
C ILE A 197 22.25 18.97 0.63
N LEU A 198 23.43 19.04 0.00
CA LEU A 198 24.71 18.83 0.70
C LEU A 198 24.95 19.84 1.83
N PRO A 199 24.81 21.17 1.64
CA PRO A 199 24.91 22.14 2.73
C PRO A 199 23.97 21.86 3.89
N ALA A 200 22.73 21.41 3.62
CA ALA A 200 21.77 21.09 4.67
C ALA A 200 22.21 19.85 5.48
N VAL A 201 22.70 18.81 4.81
CA VAL A 201 23.25 17.61 5.44
C VAL A 201 24.49 17.96 6.28
N THR A 202 25.44 18.70 5.71
CA THR A 202 26.66 19.13 6.42
C THR A 202 26.33 20.00 7.62
N LYS A 203 25.33 20.89 7.52
CA LYS A 203 24.88 21.71 8.64
C LYS A 203 24.33 20.85 9.78
N ILE A 204 23.45 19.90 9.50
CA ILE A 204 22.90 18.99 10.51
C ILE A 204 24.02 18.18 11.16
N LEU A 205 24.93 17.62 10.37
CA LEU A 205 26.07 16.84 10.88
C LEU A 205 26.98 17.67 11.79
N LYS A 206 27.27 18.92 11.43
CA LYS A 206 28.16 19.80 12.21
C LYS A 206 27.50 20.33 13.49
N GLU A 207 26.22 20.68 13.44
CA GLU A 207 25.51 21.34 14.56
C GLU A 207 24.85 20.35 15.52
N GLU A 208 24.30 19.24 15.01
CA GLU A 208 23.49 18.28 15.78
C GLU A 208 24.06 16.85 15.79
N GLY A 209 25.10 16.58 15.00
CA GLY A 209 25.67 15.24 14.82
C GLY A 209 24.72 14.27 14.11
N LEU A 210 25.06 12.98 14.14
CA LEU A 210 24.28 11.93 13.47
C LEU A 210 22.88 11.74 14.06
N LEU A 211 22.73 11.93 15.37
CA LEU A 211 21.42 11.81 16.04
C LEU A 211 20.47 12.95 15.68
N GLY A 212 20.97 14.09 15.19
CA GLY A 212 20.16 15.21 14.69
C GLY A 212 19.21 14.84 13.55
N PHE A 213 19.56 13.82 12.75
CA PHE A 213 18.71 13.32 11.67
C PHE A 213 17.42 12.64 12.17
N PHE A 214 17.42 12.13 13.40
CA PHE A 214 16.28 11.40 13.98
C PHE A 214 15.38 12.31 14.84
N ARG A 215 15.63 13.62 14.82
CA ARG A 215 14.85 14.58 15.59
C ARG A 215 13.39 14.59 15.13
N GLY A 216 12.49 14.42 16.11
CA GLY A 216 11.05 14.29 15.86
C GLY A 216 10.59 12.90 15.42
N ASN A 217 11.48 11.91 15.27
CA ASN A 217 11.10 10.55 14.87
C ASN A 217 10.16 9.89 15.91
N GLY A 218 10.34 10.13 17.20
CA GLY A 218 9.44 9.60 18.24
C GLY A 218 7.97 10.02 18.02
N LEU A 219 7.72 11.30 17.73
CA LEU A 219 6.38 11.78 17.37
C LEU A 219 5.88 11.17 16.06
N ASN A 220 6.79 10.93 15.11
CA ASN A 220 6.48 10.29 13.84
C ASN A 220 6.03 8.83 14.00
N ILE A 221 6.48 8.13 15.05
CA ILE A 221 6.05 6.75 15.36
C ILE A 221 4.73 6.79 16.14
N VAL A 222 4.66 7.59 17.20
CA VAL A 222 3.50 7.62 18.11
C VAL A 222 2.21 8.04 17.40
N LYS A 223 2.28 9.00 16.47
CA LYS A 223 1.08 9.53 15.82
C LYS A 223 0.37 8.56 14.87
N VAL A 224 1.06 7.51 14.42
CA VAL A 224 0.68 6.67 13.27
C VAL A 224 -0.52 5.80 13.60
N THR A 225 -0.43 5.13 14.75
CA THR A 225 -1.47 4.24 15.23
C THR A 225 -2.79 4.99 15.45
N PRO A 226 -2.85 6.12 16.18
CA PRO A 226 -4.09 6.86 16.35
C PRO A 226 -4.57 7.49 15.04
N GLU A 227 -3.67 7.97 14.17
CA GLU A 227 -4.04 8.49 12.83
C GLU A 227 -4.77 7.42 12.00
N SER A 228 -4.22 6.20 11.95
CA SER A 228 -4.79 5.09 11.19
C SER A 228 -6.10 4.60 11.81
N ALA A 229 -6.18 4.53 13.14
CA ALA A 229 -7.38 4.10 13.87
C ALA A 229 -8.56 5.07 13.65
N ILE A 230 -8.32 6.39 13.76
CA ILE A 230 -9.35 7.40 13.54
C ILE A 230 -9.80 7.40 12.08
N LYS A 231 -8.86 7.31 11.13
CA LYS A 231 -9.19 7.23 9.71
C LYS A 231 -10.07 6.01 9.41
N PHE A 232 -9.70 4.83 9.91
CA PHE A 232 -10.48 3.61 9.72
C PHE A 232 -11.87 3.71 10.35
N TYR A 233 -11.96 4.11 11.62
CA TYR A 233 -13.24 4.27 12.31
C TYR A 233 -14.17 5.25 11.59
N THR A 234 -13.63 6.40 11.15
CA THR A 234 -14.41 7.40 10.41
C THR A 234 -14.83 6.87 9.04
N PHE A 235 -13.97 6.12 8.36
CA PHE A 235 -14.27 5.52 7.07
C PHE A 235 -15.44 4.53 7.19
N GLU A 236 -15.38 3.58 8.13
CA GLU A 236 -16.47 2.61 8.34
C GLU A 236 -17.78 3.30 8.74
N MET A 237 -17.73 4.25 9.67
CA MET A 237 -18.93 5.01 10.07
C MET A 237 -19.58 5.75 8.89
N LEU A 238 -18.78 6.38 8.02
CA LEU A 238 -19.30 7.07 6.85
C LEU A 238 -19.84 6.12 5.78
N LYS A 239 -19.24 4.93 5.63
CA LYS A 239 -19.77 3.89 4.74
C LYS A 239 -21.14 3.42 5.20
N ASP A 240 -21.31 3.17 6.50
CA ASP A 240 -22.58 2.72 7.09
C ASP A 240 -23.69 3.76 6.85
N VAL A 241 -23.40 5.05 7.09
CA VAL A 241 -24.36 6.15 6.88
C VAL A 241 -24.79 6.29 5.41
N ILE A 242 -23.87 6.12 4.46
CA ILE A 242 -24.18 6.21 3.02
C ILE A 242 -24.96 4.97 2.56
N GLY A 243 -24.61 3.79 3.07
CA GLY A 243 -25.31 2.54 2.79
C GLY A 243 -26.77 2.56 3.27
N GLU A 244 -27.07 3.25 4.37
CA GLU A 244 -28.44 3.42 4.86
C GLU A 244 -29.29 4.40 4.04
N HIS A 245 -28.68 5.42 3.43
CA HIS A 245 -29.40 6.43 2.63
C HIS A 245 -29.63 6.03 1.16
N MET A 246 -28.85 5.08 0.62
CA MET A 246 -28.91 4.70 -0.80
C MET A 246 -29.78 3.48 -1.13
N GLY A 247 -30.59 2.96 -0.20
CA GLY A 247 -31.80 2.17 -0.50
C GLY A 247 -31.70 0.91 -1.38
N ASP A 248 -30.53 0.51 -1.86
CA ASP A 248 -30.32 -0.68 -2.69
C ASP A 248 -28.90 -1.25 -2.47
N ASN A 249 -28.82 -2.57 -2.36
CA ASN A 249 -27.66 -3.42 -2.03
C ASN A 249 -26.52 -2.79 -1.21
N LYS A 250 -26.51 -3.14 0.10
CA LYS A 250 -25.35 -3.03 0.99
C LYS A 250 -24.10 -3.58 0.30
N GLY A 251 -23.22 -2.74 -0.23
CA GLY A 251 -21.96 -3.25 -0.76
C GLY A 251 -21.10 -2.23 -1.47
N ASP A 252 -21.57 -1.69 -2.60
CA ASP A 252 -20.64 -1.09 -3.55
C ASP A 252 -20.82 0.42 -3.74
N ILE A 253 -20.22 1.16 -2.81
CA ILE A 253 -19.96 2.58 -3.01
C ILE A 253 -19.08 2.70 -4.26
N SER A 254 -19.52 3.50 -5.24
CA SER A 254 -18.73 3.78 -6.45
C SER A 254 -17.30 4.21 -6.10
N ALA A 255 -16.33 3.96 -7.00
CA ALA A 255 -14.93 4.35 -6.77
C ALA A 255 -14.79 5.82 -6.33
N GLY A 256 -15.59 6.72 -6.93
CA GLY A 256 -15.67 8.12 -6.53
C GLY A 256 -16.24 8.34 -5.11
N GLY A 257 -17.27 7.58 -4.72
CA GLY A 257 -17.79 7.63 -3.35
C GLY A 257 -16.80 7.12 -2.31
N LYS A 258 -16.08 6.02 -2.59
CA LYS A 258 -15.01 5.50 -1.72
C LYS A 258 -13.89 6.54 -1.55
N LEU A 259 -13.58 7.27 -2.61
CA LEU A 259 -12.59 8.35 -2.60
C LEU A 259 -13.04 9.54 -1.74
N VAL A 260 -14.30 9.98 -1.86
CA VAL A 260 -14.85 11.06 -1.03
C VAL A 260 -14.88 10.65 0.44
N VAL A 261 -15.39 9.46 0.75
CA VAL A 261 -15.44 8.91 2.12
C VAL A 261 -14.03 8.79 2.71
N GLY A 262 -13.08 8.25 1.94
CA GLY A 262 -11.68 8.17 2.31
C GLY A 262 -11.03 9.54 2.53
N GLY A 263 -11.41 10.54 1.72
CA GLY A 263 -10.98 11.92 1.84
C GLY A 263 -11.49 12.60 3.11
N VAL A 264 -12.78 12.47 3.43
CA VAL A 264 -13.38 13.00 4.66
C VAL A 264 -12.80 12.31 5.89
N ALA A 265 -12.69 10.98 5.86
CA ALA A 265 -12.04 10.22 6.93
C ALA A 265 -10.58 10.65 7.15
N GLY A 266 -9.85 10.88 6.06
CA GLY A 266 -8.50 11.44 6.10
C GLY A 266 -8.46 12.85 6.70
N ALA A 267 -9.42 13.71 6.37
CA ALA A 267 -9.50 15.08 6.90
C ALA A 267 -9.82 15.09 8.41
N VAL A 268 -10.72 14.23 8.87
CA VAL A 268 -11.04 14.07 10.31
C VAL A 268 -9.83 13.55 11.09
N ALA A 269 -9.18 12.51 10.59
CA ALA A 269 -7.96 11.98 11.20
C ALA A 269 -6.84 13.03 11.24
N GLN A 270 -6.61 13.71 10.12
CA GLN A 270 -5.59 14.76 10.03
C GLN A 270 -5.88 15.93 10.96
N SER A 271 -7.15 16.34 11.12
CA SER A 271 -7.55 17.41 12.05
C SER A 271 -7.33 17.02 13.50
N THR A 272 -7.61 15.77 13.87
CA THR A 272 -7.43 15.27 15.23
C THR A 272 -5.95 15.15 15.61
N ILE A 273 -5.12 14.65 14.68
CA ILE A 273 -3.68 14.44 14.90
C ILE A 273 -2.85 15.71 14.66
N TYR A 274 -3.45 16.75 14.07
CA TYR A 274 -2.76 17.97 13.64
C TYR A 274 -1.87 18.63 14.71
N PRO A 275 -2.26 18.71 16.00
CA PRO A 275 -1.39 19.25 17.05
C PRO A 275 -0.05 18.52 17.16
N MET A 276 -0.03 17.19 17.02
CA MET A 276 1.21 16.39 17.05
C MET A 276 2.08 16.67 15.82
N ASP A 277 1.45 16.85 14.65
CA ASP A 277 2.16 17.22 13.42
C ASP A 277 2.84 18.59 13.54
N LEU A 278 2.15 19.59 14.09
CA LEU A 278 2.75 20.90 14.32
C LEU A 278 3.96 20.80 15.26
N VAL A 279 3.80 20.11 16.40
CA VAL A 279 4.88 19.96 17.38
C VAL A 279 6.06 19.21 16.77
N LYS A 280 5.82 18.17 15.95
CA LYS A 280 6.87 17.47 15.19
C LYS A 280 7.63 18.42 14.29
N ILE A 281 6.94 19.20 13.45
CA ILE A 281 7.58 20.12 12.51
C ILE A 281 8.40 21.17 13.27
N ARG A 282 7.87 21.74 14.35
CA ARG A 282 8.60 22.72 15.16
C ARG A 282 9.80 22.12 15.87
N LEU A 283 9.67 20.90 16.40
CA LEU A 283 10.77 20.17 17.01
C LEU A 283 11.88 19.93 15.99
N GLN A 284 11.52 19.61 14.74
CA GLN A 284 12.47 19.51 13.64
C GLN A 284 13.08 20.89 13.33
N THR A 285 12.30 21.95 13.17
CA THR A 285 12.86 23.23 12.69
C THR A 285 13.57 24.08 13.75
N CYS A 286 13.43 23.74 15.05
CA CYS A 286 14.18 24.37 16.14
C CYS A 286 15.71 24.29 15.91
N THR A 287 16.34 25.43 15.59
CA THR A 287 17.77 25.63 15.83
C THR A 287 18.01 25.64 17.33
N SER A 288 18.91 24.78 17.81
CA SER A 288 19.23 24.70 19.22
C SER A 288 20.30 25.71 19.59
N GLU A 289 20.05 26.51 20.62
CA GLU A 289 21.12 27.11 21.41
C GLU A 289 21.90 25.96 22.09
N GLY A 290 23.18 25.79 21.74
CA GLY A 290 24.05 24.76 22.33
C GLY A 290 23.82 23.31 21.86
N GLY A 291 23.23 23.09 20.68
CA GLY A 291 23.16 21.76 20.05
C GLY A 291 22.18 20.75 20.67
N LYS A 292 21.42 21.11 21.73
CA LYS A 292 20.43 20.24 22.36
C LYS A 292 19.00 20.61 21.98
N ALA A 293 18.24 19.66 21.44
CA ALA A 293 16.83 19.88 21.09
C ALA A 293 16.01 20.31 22.34
N PRO A 294 15.03 21.22 22.21
CA PRO A 294 14.20 21.58 23.35
C PRO A 294 13.36 20.38 23.76
N HIS A 295 13.15 20.23 25.07
CA HIS A 295 12.26 19.20 25.59
C HIS A 295 10.85 19.37 25.01
N LEU A 296 10.25 18.25 24.60
CA LEU A 296 8.94 18.20 23.96
C LEU A 296 7.85 18.92 24.80
N GLY A 297 7.85 18.72 26.11
CA GLY A 297 6.91 19.36 27.03
C GLY A 297 7.09 20.88 27.10
N LYS A 298 8.35 21.36 27.16
CA LYS A 298 8.65 22.80 27.13
C LYS A 298 8.20 23.42 25.81
N LEU A 299 8.56 22.81 24.68
CA LEU A 299 8.13 23.28 23.35
C LEU A 299 6.59 23.37 23.26
N THR A 300 5.88 22.32 23.68
CA THR A 300 4.41 22.29 23.63
C THR A 300 3.78 23.36 24.53
N ARG A 301 4.33 23.56 25.74
CA ARG A 301 3.92 24.62 26.67
C ARG A 301 4.18 26.00 26.08
N ASP A 302 5.33 26.22 25.48
CA ASP A 302 5.71 27.50 24.88
C ASP A 302 4.75 27.85 23.73
N ILE A 303 4.38 26.88 22.89
CA ILE A 303 3.37 27.06 21.84
C ILE A 303 2.03 27.47 22.46
N TRP A 304 1.59 26.74 23.49
CA TRP A 304 0.31 26.99 24.14
C TRP A 304 0.24 28.38 24.79
N VAL A 305 1.28 28.78 25.53
CA VAL A 305 1.29 30.02 26.32
C VAL A 305 1.59 31.24 25.46
N GLN A 306 2.53 31.15 24.51
CA GLN A 306 2.98 32.31 23.73
C GLN A 306 2.16 32.55 22.46
N GLU A 307 1.63 31.49 21.84
CA GLU A 307 0.88 31.61 20.58
C GLU A 307 -0.60 31.24 20.70
N GLY A 308 -0.99 30.58 21.78
CA GLY A 308 -2.36 30.13 22.02
C GLY A 308 -2.73 28.82 21.33
N PRO A 309 -3.91 28.26 21.66
CA PRO A 309 -4.37 26.96 21.15
C PRO A 309 -4.55 26.91 19.63
N ARG A 310 -4.91 28.03 18.99
CA ARG A 310 -5.08 28.10 17.53
C ARG A 310 -3.77 27.89 16.77
N ALA A 311 -2.62 28.11 17.40
CA ALA A 311 -1.32 27.92 16.77
C ALA A 311 -1.09 26.46 16.36
N PHE A 312 -1.63 25.50 17.12
CA PHE A 312 -1.56 24.07 16.82
C PHE A 312 -2.12 23.72 15.45
N TYR A 313 -3.05 24.51 14.91
CA TYR A 313 -3.75 24.26 13.64
C TYR A 313 -3.25 25.11 12.45
N LYS A 314 -2.14 25.83 12.61
CA LYS A 314 -1.52 26.61 11.52
C LYS A 314 -1.12 25.70 10.36
N GLY A 315 -1.76 25.91 9.20
CA GLY A 315 -1.52 25.13 7.98
C GLY A 315 -2.47 23.93 7.79
N LEU A 316 -3.52 23.78 8.62
CA LEU A 316 -4.49 22.68 8.48
C LEU A 316 -5.21 22.74 7.12
N VAL A 317 -5.60 23.93 6.70
CA VAL A 317 -6.32 24.17 5.44
C VAL A 317 -5.58 23.62 4.22
N PRO A 318 -4.32 24.03 3.91
CA PRO A 318 -3.59 23.47 2.77
C PRO A 318 -3.31 21.96 2.93
N SER A 319 -3.29 21.45 4.17
CA SER A 319 -3.19 20.01 4.41
C SER A 319 -4.43 19.27 3.92
N ILE A 320 -5.63 19.72 4.32
CA ILE A 320 -6.90 19.06 3.97
C ILE A 320 -7.13 19.14 2.46
N PHE A 321 -6.91 20.31 1.85
CA PHE A 321 -7.04 20.50 0.40
C PHE A 321 -6.15 19.54 -0.41
N GLY A 322 -5.02 19.11 0.13
CA GLY A 322 -4.13 18.18 -0.55
C GLY A 322 -4.55 16.70 -0.50
N ILE A 323 -5.44 16.30 0.42
CA ILE A 323 -5.75 14.88 0.67
C ILE A 323 -6.45 14.24 -0.52
N ILE A 324 -7.59 14.81 -0.95
CA ILE A 324 -8.42 14.27 -2.02
C ILE A 324 -7.68 14.29 -3.37
N PRO A 325 -7.08 15.41 -3.80
CA PRO A 325 -6.32 15.45 -5.05
C PRO A 325 -5.14 14.48 -5.09
N TYR A 326 -4.40 14.34 -3.98
CA TYR A 326 -3.32 13.35 -3.90
C TYR A 326 -3.85 11.93 -4.11
N ALA A 327 -4.87 11.53 -3.34
CA ALA A 327 -5.44 10.20 -3.43
C ALA A 327 -6.04 9.90 -4.81
N SER A 328 -6.66 10.91 -5.44
CA SER A 328 -7.22 10.78 -6.80
C SER A 328 -6.13 10.52 -7.83
N ILE A 329 -5.08 11.35 -7.83
CA ILE A 329 -3.98 11.23 -8.79
C ILE A 329 -3.23 9.92 -8.56
N ASP A 330 -2.93 9.57 -7.31
CA ASP A 330 -2.24 8.33 -6.98
C ASP A 330 -3.05 7.12 -7.47
N LEU A 331 -4.34 7.03 -7.14
CA LEU A 331 -5.19 5.92 -7.58
C LEU A 331 -5.30 5.85 -9.11
N THR A 332 -5.65 6.96 -9.78
CA THR A 332 -5.84 6.95 -11.24
C THR A 332 -4.55 6.60 -11.97
N VAL A 333 -3.40 7.13 -11.52
CA VAL A 333 -2.11 6.82 -12.14
C VAL A 333 -1.71 5.37 -11.86
N TYR A 334 -1.93 4.88 -10.64
CA TYR A 334 -1.66 3.49 -10.29
C TYR A 334 -2.46 2.53 -11.18
N GLU A 335 -3.78 2.74 -11.30
CA GLU A 335 -4.67 1.94 -12.14
C GLU A 335 -4.23 1.99 -13.61
N THR A 336 -3.96 3.18 -14.13
CA THR A 336 -3.48 3.35 -15.52
C THR A 336 -2.17 2.61 -15.76
N LEU A 337 -1.21 2.69 -14.83
CA LEU A 337 0.08 2.00 -14.95
C LEU A 337 -0.07 0.49 -14.82
N ARG A 338 -0.95 0.03 -13.93
CA ARG A 338 -1.27 -1.39 -13.74
C ARG A 338 -1.89 -1.97 -15.01
N ASP A 339 -2.86 -1.27 -15.59
CA ASP A 339 -3.56 -1.70 -16.82
C ASP A 339 -2.63 -1.65 -18.04
N PHE A 340 -1.77 -0.63 -18.12
CA PHE A 340 -0.72 -0.58 -19.13
C PHE A 340 0.24 -1.77 -19.00
N SER A 341 0.64 -2.14 -17.78
CA SER A 341 1.51 -3.30 -17.55
C SER A 341 0.83 -4.62 -17.93
N ARG A 342 -0.46 -4.79 -17.61
CA ARG A 342 -1.26 -5.97 -17.98
C ARG A 342 -1.32 -6.15 -19.50
N THR A 343 -1.67 -5.07 -20.21
CA THR A 343 -1.89 -5.10 -21.66
C THR A 343 -0.59 -5.16 -22.49
N HIS A 344 0.45 -4.41 -22.12
CA HIS A 344 1.63 -4.25 -22.99
C HIS A 344 2.86 -5.05 -22.56
N ILE A 345 2.98 -5.41 -21.28
CA ILE A 345 4.17 -6.07 -20.74
C ILE A 345 3.90 -7.55 -20.44
N LEU A 346 2.72 -7.85 -19.92
CA LEU A 346 2.40 -9.17 -19.34
C LEU A 346 1.37 -10.00 -20.14
N GLN A 347 0.88 -9.49 -21.28
CA GLN A 347 -0.10 -10.18 -22.14
C GLN A 347 -1.27 -10.77 -21.31
N ASP A 348 -1.97 -9.91 -20.58
CA ASP A 348 -3.14 -10.24 -19.73
C ASP A 348 -2.84 -11.11 -18.50
N SER A 349 -1.58 -11.19 -18.07
CA SER A 349 -1.22 -11.75 -16.76
C SER A 349 -1.20 -10.67 -15.66
N GLU A 350 -1.53 -11.06 -14.43
CA GLU A 350 -1.49 -10.13 -13.30
C GLU A 350 -0.06 -9.61 -13.02
N PRO A 351 0.10 -8.30 -12.74
CA PRO A 351 1.40 -7.74 -12.42
C PRO A 351 1.93 -8.27 -11.10
N GLY A 352 3.14 -8.82 -11.14
CA GLY A 352 3.81 -9.36 -9.96
C GLY A 352 4.11 -8.29 -8.89
N PRO A 353 4.47 -8.69 -7.66
CA PRO A 353 4.64 -7.76 -6.53
C PRO A 353 5.63 -6.62 -6.78
N LEU A 354 6.70 -6.89 -7.54
CA LEU A 354 7.69 -5.88 -7.90
C LEU A 354 7.12 -4.85 -8.88
N VAL A 355 6.29 -5.28 -9.84
CA VAL A 355 5.64 -4.40 -10.81
C VAL A 355 4.64 -3.52 -10.08
N ASN A 356 3.80 -4.09 -9.20
CA ASN A 356 2.86 -3.32 -8.39
C ASN A 356 3.57 -2.31 -7.48
N LEU A 357 4.71 -2.69 -6.89
CA LEU A 357 5.54 -1.77 -6.10
C LEU A 357 6.08 -0.62 -6.96
N CYS A 358 6.53 -0.90 -8.19
CA CYS A 358 6.98 0.13 -9.13
C CYS A 358 5.84 1.04 -9.58
N CYS A 359 4.67 0.49 -9.92
CA CYS A 359 3.47 1.25 -10.26
C CYS A 359 3.07 2.17 -9.11
N GLY A 360 2.99 1.65 -7.88
CA GLY A 360 2.68 2.43 -6.68
C GLY A 360 3.74 3.48 -6.36
N ALA A 361 5.02 3.19 -6.57
CA ALA A 361 6.08 4.18 -6.37
C ALA A 361 6.02 5.33 -7.39
N ILE A 362 5.68 5.05 -8.65
CA ILE A 362 5.54 6.06 -9.70
C ILE A 362 4.27 6.88 -9.49
N SER A 363 3.15 6.23 -9.19
CA SER A 363 1.87 6.92 -8.92
C SER A 363 1.98 7.83 -7.69
N GLY A 364 2.55 7.32 -6.60
CA GLY A 364 2.78 8.07 -5.37
C GLY A 364 3.73 9.24 -5.58
N ALA A 365 4.79 9.05 -6.39
CA ALA A 365 5.72 10.12 -6.77
C ALA A 365 5.04 11.24 -7.58
N LEU A 366 4.21 10.88 -8.55
CA LEU A 366 3.47 11.84 -9.37
C LEU A 366 2.42 12.60 -8.54
N GLY A 367 1.61 11.88 -7.77
CA GLY A 367 0.65 12.48 -6.84
C GLY A 367 1.33 13.42 -5.84
N ALA A 368 2.45 13.00 -5.25
CA ALA A 368 3.21 13.82 -4.32
C ALA A 368 3.77 15.07 -5.00
N THR A 369 4.22 14.97 -6.25
CA THR A 369 4.77 16.09 -7.03
C THR A 369 3.68 17.12 -7.34
N CYS A 370 2.49 16.69 -7.76
CA CYS A 370 1.37 17.60 -8.05
C CYS A 370 0.92 18.39 -6.81
N ILE A 371 0.86 17.75 -5.64
CA ILE A 371 0.40 18.38 -4.39
C ILE A 371 1.54 19.05 -3.61
N TYR A 372 2.77 18.91 -4.09
CA TYR A 372 3.96 19.40 -3.40
C TYR A 372 3.94 20.91 -3.05
N PRO A 373 3.45 21.82 -3.91
CA PRO A 373 3.33 23.24 -3.56
C PRO A 373 2.49 23.49 -2.29
N LEU A 374 1.37 22.77 -2.14
CA LEU A 374 0.55 22.86 -0.93
C LEU A 374 1.27 22.29 0.29
N GLN A 375 2.07 21.22 0.12
CA GLN A 375 2.90 20.69 1.20
C GLN A 375 3.95 21.68 1.68
N VAL A 376 4.62 22.40 0.77
CA VAL A 376 5.61 23.43 1.15
C VAL A 376 4.93 24.57 1.91
N ILE A 377 3.78 25.04 1.43
CA ILE A 377 3.02 26.09 2.12
C ILE A 377 2.60 25.63 3.52
N ARG A 378 2.04 24.41 3.64
CA ARG A 378 1.70 23.78 4.92
C ARG A 378 2.90 23.79 5.87
N THR A 379 4.04 23.25 5.45
CA THR A 379 5.22 23.12 6.31
C THR A 379 5.76 24.47 6.76
N ARG A 380 5.78 25.48 5.87
CA ARG A 380 6.18 26.86 6.23
C ARG A 380 5.25 27.48 7.27
N MET A 381 3.94 27.30 7.11
CA MET A 381 2.94 27.76 8.09
C MET A 381 3.05 27.06 9.43
N GLN A 382 3.41 25.76 9.45
CA GLN A 382 3.59 24.99 10.68
C GLN A 382 4.89 25.36 11.41
N ALA A 383 5.95 25.61 10.65
CA ALA A 383 7.28 25.90 11.17
C ALA A 383 7.42 27.31 11.76
N GLN A 384 6.60 28.27 11.32
CA GLN A 384 6.67 29.66 11.79
C GLN A 384 6.46 29.76 13.31
N ARG A 385 7.18 30.69 13.95
CA ARG A 385 6.99 31.06 15.36
C ARG A 385 6.61 32.52 15.45
N THR A 386 5.81 32.87 16.44
CA THR A 386 5.37 34.27 16.66
C THR A 386 6.55 35.22 16.93
N THR A 387 7.68 34.69 17.40
CA THR A 387 8.93 35.45 17.64
C THR A 387 9.82 35.62 16.39
N SER A 388 9.42 35.14 15.22
CA SER A 388 10.17 35.36 13.97
C SER A 388 9.74 36.69 13.32
N ASP A 389 10.71 37.49 12.86
CA ASP A 389 10.50 38.84 12.26
C ASP A 389 9.56 38.89 11.04
N THR A 390 9.12 37.73 10.52
CA THR A 390 8.20 37.63 9.38
C THR A 390 7.15 36.54 9.60
N VAL A 391 6.17 36.82 10.46
CA VAL A 391 4.96 35.97 10.57
C VAL A 391 4.20 35.99 9.23
N TYR A 392 3.68 34.84 8.82
CA TYR A 392 2.83 34.74 7.63
C TYR A 392 1.37 34.96 8.02
N ASN A 393 0.68 35.81 7.26
CA ASN A 393 -0.73 36.15 7.53
C ASN A 393 -1.73 35.11 7.00
N GLY A 394 -1.29 34.22 6.11
CA GLY A 394 -2.13 33.18 5.53
C GLY A 394 -1.47 32.43 4.38
N ILE A 395 -2.23 31.54 3.74
CA ILE A 395 -1.78 30.71 2.61
C ILE A 395 -1.30 31.58 1.45
N SER A 396 -2.06 32.63 1.11
CA SER A 396 -1.75 33.55 0.01
C SER A 396 -0.44 34.31 0.26
N ASP A 397 -0.23 34.77 1.50
CA ASP A 397 0.99 35.47 1.89
C ASP A 397 2.22 34.55 1.80
N VAL A 398 2.11 33.30 2.26
CA VAL A 398 3.18 32.30 2.07
C VAL A 398 3.44 32.05 0.59
N PHE A 399 2.39 31.89 -0.23
CA PHE A 399 2.51 31.64 -1.66
C PHE A 399 3.26 32.79 -2.35
N TRP A 400 2.80 34.03 -2.20
CA TRP A 400 3.39 35.18 -2.88
C TRP A 400 4.80 35.50 -2.39
N ARG A 401 5.08 35.37 -1.07
CA ARG A 401 6.45 35.55 -0.55
C ARG A 401 7.40 34.46 -1.04
N THR A 402 6.93 33.22 -1.15
CA THR A 402 7.71 32.11 -1.70
C THR A 402 8.02 32.36 -3.17
N TYR A 403 7.01 32.72 -3.95
CA TYR A 403 7.18 33.01 -5.36
C TYR A 403 8.12 34.21 -5.60
N GLY A 404 7.96 35.30 -4.85
CA GLY A 404 8.79 36.50 -4.99
C GLY A 404 10.26 36.29 -4.57
N LYS A 405 10.53 35.55 -3.48
CA LYS A 405 11.90 35.35 -2.97
C LYS A 405 12.64 34.19 -3.63
N GLU A 406 11.93 33.14 -4.04
CA GLU A 406 12.53 31.87 -4.44
C GLU A 406 12.12 31.40 -5.84
N GLY A 407 11.10 32.04 -6.44
CA GLY A 407 10.50 31.63 -7.70
C GLY A 407 9.75 30.30 -7.60
N TYR A 408 9.41 29.73 -8.76
CA TYR A 408 8.67 28.46 -8.85
C TYR A 408 9.39 27.29 -8.17
N ARG A 409 10.74 27.28 -8.17
CA ARG A 409 11.55 26.22 -7.56
C ARG A 409 11.41 26.17 -6.03
N GLY A 410 11.02 27.28 -5.39
CA GLY A 410 10.77 27.33 -3.95
C GLY A 410 9.69 26.34 -3.50
N PHE A 411 8.68 26.12 -4.35
CA PHE A 411 7.56 25.20 -4.08
C PHE A 411 7.91 23.72 -4.17
N TYR A 412 9.12 23.35 -4.63
CA TYR A 412 9.55 21.96 -4.80
C TYR A 412 10.76 21.61 -3.91
N LYS A 413 11.10 22.47 -2.95
CA LYS A 413 12.18 22.23 -1.99
C LYS A 413 11.88 21.02 -1.12
N GLY A 414 12.81 20.06 -1.09
CA GLY A 414 12.66 18.81 -0.33
C GLY A 414 11.94 17.68 -1.09
N LEU A 415 11.55 17.89 -2.36
CA LEU A 415 10.89 16.86 -3.17
C LEU A 415 11.78 15.63 -3.31
N ILE A 416 13.07 15.83 -3.63
CA ILE A 416 14.04 14.72 -3.78
C ILE A 416 14.09 13.80 -2.54
N PRO A 417 14.33 14.30 -1.30
CA PRO A 417 14.22 13.46 -0.11
C PRO A 417 12.87 12.77 0.07
N THR A 418 11.77 13.41 -0.37
CA THR A 418 10.43 12.82 -0.29
C THR A 418 10.32 11.61 -1.23
N LEU A 419 10.75 11.76 -2.48
CA LEU A 419 10.73 10.69 -3.49
C LEU A 419 11.69 9.55 -3.14
N LEU A 420 12.90 9.86 -2.68
CA LEU A 420 13.90 8.86 -2.27
C LEU A 420 13.44 8.01 -1.09
N LYS A 421 12.53 8.52 -0.26
CA LYS A 421 12.01 7.80 0.90
C LYS A 421 10.97 6.74 0.53
N VAL A 422 10.19 6.93 -0.54
CA VAL A 422 9.01 6.13 -0.88
C VAL A 422 9.33 4.64 -0.94
N VAL A 423 10.25 4.26 -1.84
CA VAL A 423 10.61 2.86 -2.08
C VAL A 423 11.24 2.20 -0.85
N PRO A 424 12.27 2.78 -0.18
CA PRO A 424 12.83 2.21 1.04
C PRO A 424 11.79 2.04 2.16
N ALA A 425 10.87 3.01 2.33
CA ALA A 425 9.85 2.93 3.37
C ALA A 425 8.92 1.73 3.15
N ALA A 426 8.43 1.54 1.92
CA ALA A 426 7.56 0.44 1.55
C ALA A 426 8.28 -0.91 1.68
N SER A 427 9.48 -1.03 1.10
CA SER A 427 10.27 -2.27 1.14
C SER A 427 10.63 -2.70 2.56
N ILE A 428 11.08 -1.78 3.42
CA ILE A 428 11.42 -2.10 4.81
C ILE A 428 10.16 -2.50 5.58
N SER A 429 9.04 -1.80 5.40
CA SER A 429 7.80 -2.15 6.07
C SER A 429 7.35 -3.56 5.69
N TYR A 430 7.39 -3.90 4.40
CA TYR A 430 7.04 -5.23 3.92
C TYR A 430 7.95 -6.32 4.50
N LEU A 431 9.28 -6.15 4.40
CA LEU A 431 10.25 -7.12 4.91
C LEU A 431 10.11 -7.35 6.42
N VAL A 432 9.93 -6.27 7.19
CA VAL A 432 9.76 -6.37 8.64
C VAL A 432 8.41 -7.02 8.97
N TYR A 433 7.35 -6.68 8.24
CA TYR A 433 6.05 -7.31 8.44
C TYR A 433 6.11 -8.82 8.19
N GLU A 434 6.71 -9.25 7.09
CA GLU A 434 6.91 -10.66 6.76
C GLU A 434 7.76 -11.40 7.81
N ALA A 435 8.83 -10.76 8.29
CA ALA A 435 9.66 -11.32 9.36
C ALA A 435 8.87 -11.46 10.68
N MET A 436 8.05 -10.47 11.03
CA MET A 436 7.18 -10.50 12.20
C MET A 436 6.09 -11.54 12.06
N LYS A 437 5.54 -11.72 10.86
CA LYS A 437 4.55 -12.75 10.54
C LYS A 437 5.09 -14.14 10.84
N LYS A 438 6.28 -14.44 10.33
CA LYS A 438 7.01 -15.70 10.58
C LYS A 438 7.28 -15.93 12.07
N ARG A 439 7.70 -14.90 12.81
CA ARG A 439 8.01 -15.01 14.25
C ARG A 439 6.77 -15.16 15.14
N LEU A 440 5.68 -14.50 14.80
CA LEU A 440 4.44 -14.52 15.59
C LEU A 440 3.52 -15.71 15.25
N LYS A 441 3.94 -16.57 14.32
CA LYS A 441 3.17 -17.68 13.73
C LYS A 441 1.80 -17.18 13.23
N LEU A 442 1.85 -16.06 12.50
CA LEU A 442 0.71 -15.41 11.84
C LEU A 442 0.42 -16.03 10.47
#